data_AF-A0A9X9PQJ9-F1
#
_entry.id   AF-A0A9X9PQJ9-F1
#
_cell.length_a   1.000
_cell.length_b   1.000
_cell.length_c   1.000
_cell.angle_alpha   90.00
_cell.angle_beta   90.00
_cell.angle_gamma   90.00
#
_symmetry.space_group_name_H-M   'P 1'
#
loop_
_entity.id
_entity.type
_entity.pdbx_description
1 polymer ?
#
loop_
_entity_poly.entity_id
_entity_poly.type
_entity_poly.pdbx_seq_one_letter_code
_entity_poly.pdbx_strand_id
1 'polypeptide(L)'
;MPMKDAFIRYLEDYPKIKAILVGTRRTDPHGKSLTHFDETDSGWPSFMRVHPVIDWQYAEIWAARFLRHLEIPYCPLYDHGYTSLGGKSDTRQNPALHRNGHQQNFRPAYELQDDHSERLGRDG
;
A
#
# COMPACT_ATOMS: atom_id res chain seq x y z
N MET A 1 2.10 -7.27 -18.34
CA MET A 1 3.52 -6.90 -18.46
C MET A 1 4.13 -6.95 -17.06
N PRO A 2 5.25 -7.65 -16.86
CA PRO A 2 5.99 -7.63 -15.59
C PRO A 2 6.42 -6.21 -15.19
N MET A 3 6.50 -5.95 -13.89
CA MET A 3 6.84 -4.62 -13.36
C MET A 3 8.21 -4.13 -13.83
N LYS A 4 9.21 -5.01 -13.86
CA LYS A 4 10.56 -4.70 -14.35
C LYS A 4 10.56 -4.19 -15.79
N ASP A 5 9.85 -4.86 -16.70
CA ASP A 5 9.79 -4.48 -18.12
C ASP A 5 9.07 -3.13 -18.29
N ALA A 6 8.05 -2.87 -17.47
CA ALA A 6 7.37 -1.59 -17.47
C ALA A 6 8.30 -0.43 -17.04
N PHE A 7 9.15 -0.64 -16.03
CA PHE A 7 10.13 0.37 -15.62
C PHE A 7 11.24 0.59 -16.67
N ILE A 8 11.69 -0.46 -17.35
CA ILE A 8 12.67 -0.33 -18.44
C ILE A 8 12.10 0.62 -19.50
N ARG A 9 10.89 0.33 -19.99
CA ARG A 9 10.22 1.17 -20.99
C ARG A 9 9.97 2.59 -20.50
N TYR A 10 9.53 2.74 -19.26
CA TYR A 10 9.30 4.06 -18.67
C TYR A 10 10.58 4.91 -18.65
N LEU A 11 11.73 4.33 -18.30
CA LEU A 11 12.99 5.06 -18.24
C LEU A 11 13.59 5.33 -19.63
N GLU A 12 13.28 4.49 -20.62
CA GLU A 12 13.57 4.77 -22.03
C GLU A 12 12.78 5.98 -22.54
N ASP A 13 11.48 6.05 -22.21
CA ASP A 13 10.60 7.17 -22.58
C ASP A 13 10.98 8.47 -21.81
N TYR A 14 11.50 8.35 -20.58
CA TYR A 14 11.83 9.49 -19.71
C TYR A 14 13.27 9.41 -19.15
N PRO A 15 14.32 9.56 -19.99
CA PRO A 15 15.72 9.31 -19.60
C PRO A 15 16.30 10.28 -18.56
N LYS A 16 15.62 11.40 -18.31
CA LYS A 16 15.99 12.40 -17.29
C LYS A 16 15.59 11.98 -15.88
N ILE A 17 14.67 11.03 -15.72
CA ILE A 17 14.26 10.55 -14.40
C ILE A 17 15.42 9.79 -13.75
N LYS A 18 15.74 10.16 -12.51
CA LYS A 18 16.81 9.55 -11.70
C LYS A 18 16.31 8.96 -10.39
N ALA A 19 15.13 9.37 -9.95
CA ALA A 19 14.53 8.94 -8.69
C ALA A 19 13.02 8.76 -8.85
N ILE A 20 12.47 7.78 -8.14
CA ILE A 20 11.03 7.47 -8.14
C ILE A 20 10.56 7.39 -6.69
N LEU A 21 9.46 8.08 -6.38
CA LEU A 21 8.82 8.00 -5.06
C LEU A 21 8.03 6.69 -4.96
N VAL A 22 8.25 5.94 -3.88
CA VAL A 22 7.62 4.64 -3.64
C VAL A 22 6.93 4.65 -2.28
N GLY A 23 5.65 4.28 -2.27
CA GLY A 23 4.79 4.30 -1.08
C GLY A 23 4.92 3.09 -0.15
N THR A 24 6.01 2.32 -0.21
CA THR A 24 6.24 1.16 0.66
C THR A 24 6.51 1.60 2.11
N ARG A 25 5.90 0.91 3.07
CA ARG A 25 6.13 1.07 4.52
C ARG A 25 6.90 -0.11 5.11
N ARG A 26 7.47 0.06 6.30
CA ARG A 26 8.17 -1.02 7.01
C ARG A 26 7.31 -2.23 7.33
N THR A 27 6.01 -2.03 7.48
CA THR A 27 5.03 -3.08 7.77
C THR A 27 4.61 -3.85 6.52
N ASP A 28 4.94 -3.36 5.32
CA ASP A 28 4.65 -4.05 4.07
C ASP A 28 5.64 -5.20 3.81
N PRO A 29 5.25 -6.20 3.00
CA PRO A 29 6.16 -7.26 2.57
C PRO A 29 7.45 -6.69 1.96
N HIS A 30 8.60 -7.21 2.39
CA HIS A 30 9.95 -6.76 1.99
C HIS A 30 10.33 -5.33 2.40
N GLY A 31 9.48 -4.60 3.15
CA GLY A 31 9.75 -3.22 3.56
C GLY A 31 10.67 -3.05 4.78
N LYS A 32 10.88 -4.12 5.57
CA LYS A 32 11.54 -4.04 6.88
C LYS A 32 12.97 -3.47 6.83
N SER A 33 13.75 -3.86 5.82
CA SER A 33 15.16 -3.47 5.65
C SER A 33 15.37 -2.27 4.73
N LEU A 34 14.29 -1.71 4.17
CA LEU A 34 14.40 -0.54 3.30
C LEU A 34 14.76 0.71 4.11
N THR A 35 15.46 1.62 3.45
CA THR A 35 15.82 2.94 3.95
C THR A 35 15.00 4.02 3.24
N HIS A 36 15.23 5.28 3.60
CA HIS A 36 14.59 6.41 2.91
C HIS A 36 15.05 6.54 1.45
N PHE A 37 16.25 6.04 1.12
CA PHE A 37 16.89 6.16 -0.18
C PHE A 37 17.62 4.86 -0.52
N ASP A 38 17.04 4.04 -1.39
CA ASP A 38 17.65 2.79 -1.83
C ASP A 38 17.75 2.75 -3.35
N GLU A 39 18.95 2.52 -3.88
CA GLU A 39 19.11 2.13 -5.28
C GLU A 39 18.34 0.83 -5.55
N THR A 40 17.88 0.67 -6.78
CA THR A 40 17.27 -0.60 -7.23
C THR A 40 18.25 -1.77 -7.15
N ASP A 41 17.72 -2.96 -6.85
CA ASP A 41 18.51 -4.19 -6.74
C ASP A 41 19.10 -4.62 -8.10
N SER A 42 20.14 -5.46 -8.05
CA SER A 42 20.78 -5.99 -9.26
C SER A 42 19.76 -6.68 -10.19
N GLY A 43 19.81 -6.31 -11.47
CA GLY A 43 18.89 -6.81 -12.48
C GLY A 43 17.63 -5.97 -12.67
N TRP A 44 17.38 -4.92 -11.87
CA TRP A 44 16.40 -3.88 -12.18
C TRP A 44 17.06 -2.73 -12.95
N PRO A 45 16.30 -1.92 -13.72
CA PRO A 45 16.86 -0.70 -14.29
C PRO A 45 17.28 0.26 -13.16
N SER A 46 18.43 0.93 -13.32
CA SER A 46 19.02 1.74 -12.25
C SER A 46 18.26 3.06 -12.04
N PHE A 47 17.74 3.23 -10.83
CA PHE A 47 17.21 4.49 -10.31
C PHE A 47 17.14 4.46 -8.78
N MET A 48 17.12 5.66 -8.18
CA MET A 48 16.92 5.81 -6.74
C MET A 48 15.45 5.58 -6.36
N ARG A 49 15.17 4.64 -5.47
CA ARG A 49 13.87 4.54 -4.79
C ARG A 49 13.89 5.47 -3.59
N VAL A 50 12.93 6.38 -3.55
CA VAL A 50 12.75 7.29 -2.41
C VAL A 50 11.49 6.85 -1.69
N HIS A 51 11.55 6.67 -0.37
CA HIS A 51 10.46 6.15 0.45
C HIS A 51 9.98 7.17 1.52
N PRO A 52 9.24 8.25 1.14
CA PRO A 52 8.89 9.34 2.06
C PRO A 52 8.00 8.92 3.23
N VAL A 53 7.25 7.82 3.06
CA VAL A 53 6.26 7.32 4.02
C VAL A 53 6.72 6.03 4.69
N ILE A 54 8.01 5.66 4.58
CA ILE A 54 8.48 4.33 5.00
C ILE A 54 8.18 4.00 6.47
N ASP A 55 8.26 5.01 7.34
CA ASP A 55 8.05 4.87 8.78
C ASP A 55 6.59 5.11 9.21
N TRP A 56 5.66 5.33 8.26
CA TRP A 56 4.26 5.60 8.58
C TRP A 56 3.52 4.31 8.99
N GLN A 57 2.66 4.44 9.99
CA GLN A 57 1.78 3.38 10.47
C GLN A 57 0.38 3.46 9.82
N TYR A 58 -0.38 2.37 9.87
CA TYR A 58 -1.74 2.32 9.28
C TYR A 58 -2.67 3.40 9.84
N ALA A 59 -2.62 3.61 11.16
CA ALA A 59 -3.41 4.64 11.83
C ALA A 59 -3.08 6.07 11.36
N GLU A 60 -1.82 6.33 10.98
CA GLU A 60 -1.37 7.64 10.48
C GLU A 60 -1.91 7.92 9.06
N ILE A 61 -2.04 6.88 8.24
CA ILE A 61 -2.68 6.96 6.92
C ILE A 61 -4.16 7.32 7.07
N TRP A 62 -4.90 6.53 7.86
CA TRP A 62 -6.37 6.53 7.85
C TRP A 62 -7.03 7.48 8.84
N ALA A 63 -6.74 7.31 10.12
CA ALA A 63 -7.70 7.67 11.16
C ALA A 63 -7.34 8.96 11.90
N ALA A 64 -6.05 9.29 12.02
CA ALA A 64 -5.63 10.36 12.93
C ALA A 64 -4.91 11.56 12.28
N ARG A 65 -4.38 11.47 11.04
CA ARG A 65 -3.43 12.51 10.56
C ARG A 65 -3.52 12.92 9.09
N PHE A 66 -3.79 12.02 8.15
CA PHE A 66 -3.63 12.37 6.72
C PHE A 66 -4.92 12.31 5.91
N LEU A 67 -5.38 11.12 5.50
CA LEU A 67 -6.44 11.03 4.49
C LEU A 67 -7.76 11.63 4.96
N ARG A 68 -8.24 11.24 6.14
CA ARG A 68 -9.50 11.75 6.67
C ARG A 68 -9.40 13.17 7.23
N HIS A 69 -8.25 13.53 7.82
CA HIS A 69 -8.07 14.86 8.40
C HIS A 69 -7.97 15.95 7.32
N LEU A 70 -7.33 15.64 6.19
CA LEU A 70 -7.17 16.55 5.05
C LEU A 70 -8.26 16.37 3.97
N GLU A 71 -9.27 15.55 4.25
CA GLU A 71 -10.38 15.25 3.32
C GLU A 71 -9.89 14.80 1.92
N ILE A 72 -8.79 14.04 1.88
CA ILE A 72 -8.20 13.55 0.63
C ILE A 72 -9.09 12.43 0.08
N PRO A 73 -9.54 12.51 -1.18
CA PRO A 73 -10.29 11.44 -1.81
C PRO A 73 -9.49 10.13 -1.82
N TYR A 74 -10.12 9.05 -1.37
CA TYR A 74 -9.55 7.70 -1.37
C TYR A 74 -10.49 6.71 -2.07
N CYS A 75 -10.00 5.49 -2.34
CA CYS A 75 -10.76 4.49 -3.08
C CYS A 75 -11.99 4.00 -2.27
N PRO A 76 -13.22 4.01 -2.83
CA PRO A 76 -14.43 3.61 -2.09
C PRO A 76 -14.43 2.16 -1.58
N LEU A 77 -13.59 1.29 -2.14
CA LEU A 77 -13.43 -0.08 -1.62
C LEU A 77 -13.04 -0.09 -0.13
N TYR A 78 -12.30 0.91 0.32
CA TYR A 78 -11.93 1.02 1.73
C TYR A 78 -13.14 1.25 2.64
N ASP A 79 -14.20 1.90 2.17
CA ASP A 79 -15.45 2.04 2.95
C ASP A 79 -16.22 0.72 3.07
N HIS A 80 -15.96 -0.22 2.17
CA HIS A 80 -16.53 -1.56 2.18
C HIS A 80 -15.68 -2.58 2.96
N GLY A 81 -14.72 -2.13 3.77
CA GLY A 81 -13.93 -2.99 4.66
C GLY A 81 -12.76 -3.73 4.01
N TYR A 82 -12.37 -3.33 2.81
CA TYR A 82 -11.07 -3.71 2.26
C TYR A 82 -9.97 -2.90 2.94
N THR A 83 -8.85 -3.50 3.32
CA THR A 83 -7.76 -2.81 4.03
C THR A 83 -6.43 -2.89 3.30
N SER A 84 -6.28 -3.85 2.37
CA SER A 84 -5.13 -3.99 1.49
C SER A 84 -5.62 -4.43 0.11
N LEU A 85 -5.27 -3.68 -0.95
CA LEU A 85 -5.76 -3.92 -2.31
C LEU A 85 -4.71 -4.62 -3.16
N GLY A 86 -5.11 -5.67 -3.86
CA GLY A 86 -4.27 -6.50 -4.73
C GLY A 86 -4.89 -6.75 -6.10
N GLY A 87 -4.69 -7.97 -6.59
CA GLY A 87 -5.43 -8.48 -7.74
C GLY A 87 -6.90 -8.70 -7.40
N LYS A 88 -7.75 -8.80 -8.42
CA LYS A 88 -9.18 -9.05 -8.23
C LYS A 88 -9.48 -10.42 -7.61
N SER A 89 -8.58 -11.39 -7.76
CA SER A 89 -8.75 -12.77 -7.32
C SER A 89 -8.18 -13.06 -5.93
N ASP A 90 -7.31 -12.20 -5.39
CA ASP A 90 -6.54 -12.44 -4.15
C ASP A 90 -6.88 -11.43 -3.04
N THR A 91 -7.92 -10.62 -3.25
CA THR A 91 -8.30 -9.50 -2.39
C THR A 91 -9.73 -9.65 -1.90
N ARG A 92 -9.88 -9.74 -0.58
CA ARG A 92 -11.15 -9.87 0.13
C ARG A 92 -11.27 -8.80 1.22
N GLN A 93 -12.49 -8.62 1.72
CA GLN A 93 -12.74 -7.74 2.87
C GLN A 93 -12.03 -8.28 4.11
N ASN A 94 -11.57 -7.39 4.99
CA ASN A 94 -10.82 -7.76 6.17
C ASN A 94 -11.74 -8.40 7.22
N PRO A 95 -11.49 -9.66 7.65
CA PRO A 95 -12.33 -10.33 8.65
C PRO A 95 -12.40 -9.58 10.00
N ALA A 96 -11.36 -8.82 10.38
CA ALA A 96 -11.35 -8.03 11.61
C ALA A 96 -12.36 -6.86 11.61
N LEU A 97 -12.87 -6.49 10.42
CA LEU A 97 -13.87 -5.44 10.26
C LEU A 97 -15.30 -5.98 10.15
N HIS A 98 -15.51 -7.29 10.21
CA HIS A 98 -16.83 -7.90 10.14
C HIS A 98 -17.73 -7.44 11.30
N ARG A 99 -18.95 -6.97 11.01
CA ARG A 99 -19.93 -6.59 12.04
C ARG A 99 -20.73 -7.83 12.45
N ASN A 100 -20.80 -8.09 13.76
CA ASN A 100 -21.61 -9.18 14.30
C ASN A 100 -23.10 -8.98 13.94
N GLY A 101 -23.72 -10.00 13.32
CA GLY A 101 -25.18 -10.03 13.08
C GLY A 101 -25.64 -9.96 11.63
N HIS A 102 -24.77 -9.61 10.66
CA HIS A 102 -25.13 -9.60 9.24
C HIS A 102 -23.98 -10.12 8.36
N GLN A 103 -24.24 -11.13 7.54
CA GLN A 103 -23.24 -11.87 6.73
C GLN A 103 -22.48 -11.04 5.66
N GLN A 104 -22.72 -9.74 5.53
CA GLN A 104 -22.10 -8.90 4.49
C GLN A 104 -21.79 -7.47 4.96
N ASN A 105 -21.83 -7.19 6.26
CA ASN A 105 -21.63 -5.84 6.77
C ASN A 105 -20.24 -5.68 7.38
N PHE A 106 -19.35 -4.98 6.69
CA PHE A 106 -18.01 -4.67 7.17
C PHE A 106 -17.90 -3.20 7.56
N ARG A 107 -17.13 -2.94 8.61
CA ARG A 107 -16.71 -1.58 8.99
C ARG A 107 -15.72 -1.05 7.95
N PRO A 108 -15.65 0.27 7.74
CA PRO A 108 -14.69 0.88 6.84
C PRO A 108 -13.25 0.68 7.33
N ALA A 109 -12.28 0.75 6.40
CA ALA A 109 -10.88 0.46 6.61
C ALA A 109 -10.26 1.26 7.77
N TYR A 110 -10.63 2.54 7.89
CA TYR A 110 -10.12 3.43 8.93
C TYR A 110 -10.54 3.06 10.37
N GLU A 111 -11.43 2.08 10.55
CA GLU A 111 -11.75 1.52 11.87
C GLU A 111 -10.84 0.35 12.27
N LEU A 112 -9.94 -0.10 11.39
CA LEU A 112 -8.92 -1.09 11.74
C LEU A 112 -7.85 -0.45 12.63
N GLN A 113 -7.62 -1.03 13.81
CA GLN A 113 -6.68 -0.49 14.80
C GLN A 113 -5.30 -1.18 14.78
N ASP A 114 -5.24 -2.43 14.31
CA ASP A 114 -4.01 -3.22 14.30
C ASP A 114 -3.40 -3.26 12.90
N ASP A 115 -2.22 -2.65 12.76
CA ASP A 115 -1.42 -2.64 11.53
C ASP A 115 -1.11 -4.06 11.02
N HIS A 116 -0.88 -5.01 11.92
CA HIS A 116 -0.58 -6.40 11.53
C HIS A 116 -1.78 -7.09 10.88
N SER A 117 -2.99 -6.59 11.14
CA SER A 117 -4.22 -7.10 10.58
C SER A 117 -4.52 -6.54 9.19
N GLU A 118 -3.75 -5.57 8.67
CA GLU A 118 -4.01 -4.89 7.40
C GLU A 118 -4.18 -5.85 6.22
N ARG A 119 -3.41 -6.95 6.22
CA ARG A 119 -3.35 -7.91 5.11
C ARG A 119 -4.15 -9.19 5.34
N LEU A 120 -4.98 -9.27 6.39
CA LEU A 120 -5.81 -10.48 6.67
C LEU A 120 -6.82 -10.79 5.56
N GLY A 121 -7.18 -9.81 4.73
CA GLY A 121 -8.02 -9.99 3.56
C GLY A 121 -7.28 -10.47 2.29
N ARG A 122 -5.99 -10.82 2.38
CA ARG A 122 -5.20 -11.32 1.25
C ARG A 122 -5.09 -12.85 1.33
N ASP A 123 -5.39 -13.51 0.22
CA ASP A 123 -5.02 -14.92 0.06
C ASP A 123 -3.48 -14.98 -0.09
N GLY A 124 -2.82 -15.75 0.78
CA GLY A 124 -1.37 -15.87 0.85
C GLY A 124 -0.73 -16.45 -0.41
#